data_AF-A0A2N3JYE4-F1
#
_entry.id   AF-A0A2N3JYE4-F1
#
_cell.length_a   1.000
_cell.length_b   1.000
_cell.length_c   1.000
_cell.angle_alpha   90.00
_cell.angle_beta   90.00
_cell.angle_gamma   90.00
#
_symmetry.space_group_name_H-M   'P 1'
#
loop_
_entity.id
_entity.type
_entity.pdbx_description
1 polymer ?
#
loop_
_entity_poly.entity_id
_entity_poly.type
_entity_poly.pdbx_seq_one_letter_code
_entity_poly.pdbx_strand_id
1 'polypeptide(L)'
;MGKSDLALPLTELGEYGSRLRSLKTRLNHTKRLFESYKDDIGDRSVNDALGDFESNWEDGREDITQQLDALGDMSDAVVREFKKLEDELTKKLNKAVKTEDKRGGKGGKGGDA
;
A
#
# COMPACT_ATOMS: atom_id res chain seq x y z
N MET A 1 -1.25 16.95 27.67
CA MET A 1 -1.25 17.25 26.22
C MET A 1 -0.81 15.98 25.51
N GLY A 2 -1.76 15.25 24.91
CA GLY A 2 -1.45 14.01 24.20
C GLY A 2 -0.56 14.33 23.00
N LYS A 3 0.63 13.71 22.95
CA LYS A 3 1.42 13.66 21.73
C LYS A 3 0.49 13.13 20.64
N SER A 4 0.40 13.83 19.51
CA SER A 4 -0.32 13.35 18.35
C SER A 4 0.32 12.02 17.91
N ASP A 5 -0.28 10.92 18.36
CA ASP A 5 0.19 9.53 18.24
C ASP A 5 -0.02 8.96 16.82
N LEU A 6 -0.11 9.85 15.83
CA LEU A 6 -0.46 9.59 14.44
C LEU A 6 0.61 10.16 13.50
N ALA A 7 1.87 10.09 13.91
CA ALA A 7 2.95 10.05 12.92
C ALA A 7 2.85 8.68 12.23
N LEU A 8 1.87 8.54 11.34
CA LEU A 8 1.71 7.32 10.57
C LEU A 8 2.95 7.15 9.70
N PRO A 9 3.70 6.05 9.84
CA PRO A 9 4.91 5.78 9.07
C PRO A 9 4.49 5.39 7.64
N LEU A 10 4.05 6.39 6.85
CA LEU A 10 3.44 6.17 5.53
C LEU A 10 4.42 5.53 4.53
N THR A 11 5.70 5.85 4.68
CA THR A 11 6.77 5.22 3.89
C THR A 11 6.83 3.73 4.21
N GLU A 12 6.83 3.38 5.50
CA GLU A 12 6.87 2.00 5.98
C GLU A 12 5.58 1.24 5.60
N LEU A 13 4.41 1.90 5.60
CA LEU A 13 3.16 1.30 5.12
C LEU A 13 3.18 1.03 3.61
N GLY A 14 3.70 1.96 2.81
CA GLY A 14 3.87 1.74 1.36
C GLY A 14 4.91 0.64 1.04
N GLU A 15 6.00 0.59 1.81
CA GLU A 15 6.97 -0.51 1.75
C GLU A 15 6.33 -1.84 2.15
N TYR A 16 5.50 -1.85 3.19
CA TYR A 16 4.81 -3.05 3.67
C TYR A 16 3.93 -3.66 2.58
N GLY A 17 3.07 -2.87 1.92
CA GLY A 17 2.28 -3.34 0.78
C GLY A 17 3.14 -3.91 -0.36
N SER A 18 4.28 -3.29 -0.64
CA SER A 18 5.22 -3.77 -1.65
C SER A 18 5.90 -5.09 -1.27
N ARG A 19 6.23 -5.29 0.02
CA ARG A 19 6.78 -6.55 0.54
C ARG A 19 5.74 -7.68 0.47
N LEU A 20 4.48 -7.42 0.78
CA LEU A 20 3.40 -8.40 0.66
C LEU A 20 3.21 -8.86 -0.79
N ARG A 21 3.21 -7.91 -1.74
CA ARG A 21 3.16 -8.23 -3.18
C ARG A 21 4.37 -9.06 -3.63
N SER A 22 5.57 -8.76 -3.13
CA SER A 22 6.77 -9.56 -3.41
C SER A 22 6.65 -10.99 -2.86
N LEU A 23 6.10 -11.16 -1.66
CA LEU A 23 5.84 -12.48 -1.08
C LEU A 23 4.87 -13.30 -1.96
N LYS A 24 3.78 -12.67 -2.43
CA LYS A 24 2.84 -13.29 -3.38
C LYS A 24 3.54 -13.73 -4.68
N THR A 25 4.42 -12.90 -5.26
CA THR A 25 5.19 -13.29 -6.45
C THR A 25 6.04 -14.54 -6.21
N ARG A 26 6.70 -14.63 -5.04
CA ARG A 26 7.52 -15.80 -4.68
C ARG A 26 6.68 -17.05 -4.49
N LEU A 27 5.52 -16.95 -3.85
CA LEU A 27 4.59 -18.08 -3.69
C LEU A 27 4.10 -18.61 -5.05
N ASN A 28 3.82 -17.72 -6.00
CA ASN A 28 3.42 -18.10 -7.36
C ASN A 28 4.56 -18.71 -8.18
N HIS A 29 5.80 -18.31 -7.94
CA HIS A 29 6.96 -18.90 -8.61
C HIS A 29 7.14 -20.38 -8.25
N THR A 30 6.86 -20.76 -7.00
CA THR A 30 6.93 -22.15 -6.53
C THR A 30 6.01 -23.07 -7.35
N LYS A 31 4.79 -22.63 -7.70
CA LYS A 31 3.89 -23.40 -8.58
C LYS A 31 4.51 -23.69 -9.95
N ARG A 32 5.06 -22.65 -10.60
CA ARG A 32 5.68 -22.79 -11.93
C ARG A 32 6.87 -23.74 -11.94
N LEU A 33 7.61 -23.84 -10.83
CA LEU A 33 8.70 -24.82 -10.71
C LEU A 33 8.15 -26.26 -10.71
N PHE A 34 7.05 -26.53 -10.01
CA PHE A 34 6.46 -27.87 -9.98
C PHE A 34 5.88 -28.29 -11.33
N GLU A 35 5.15 -27.38 -12.00
CA GLU A 35 4.66 -27.61 -13.36
C GLU A 35 5.80 -28.00 -14.31
N SER A 36 6.98 -27.38 -14.16
CA SER A 36 8.14 -27.68 -15.03
C SER A 36 8.76 -29.06 -14.83
N TYR A 37 8.62 -29.67 -13.65
CA TYR A 37 9.18 -31.01 -13.38
C TYR A 37 8.23 -32.15 -13.74
N LYS A 38 6.95 -31.86 -13.97
CA LYS A 38 5.89 -32.87 -14.16
C LYS A 38 6.13 -33.78 -15.36
N ASP A 39 6.71 -33.25 -16.43
CA ASP A 39 6.99 -33.96 -17.67
C ASP A 39 8.35 -34.68 -17.66
N ASP A 40 9.26 -34.26 -16.77
CA ASP A 40 10.62 -34.82 -16.65
C ASP A 40 10.67 -36.02 -15.69
N ILE A 41 9.60 -36.29 -14.94
CA ILE A 41 9.52 -37.37 -13.95
C ILE A 41 8.77 -38.56 -14.54
N GLY A 42 9.53 -39.63 -14.81
CA GLY A 42 9.00 -40.88 -15.38
C GLY A 42 8.35 -41.84 -14.38
N ASP A 43 8.50 -41.61 -13.06
CA ASP A 43 7.88 -42.44 -12.03
C ASP A 43 6.46 -41.94 -11.71
N ARG A 44 5.47 -42.81 -11.90
CA ARG A 44 4.05 -42.48 -11.70
C ARG A 44 3.73 -42.11 -10.25
N SER A 45 4.33 -42.79 -9.28
CA SER A 45 4.07 -42.52 -7.85
C SER A 45 4.63 -41.17 -7.42
N VAL A 46 5.77 -40.76 -8.00
CA VAL A 46 6.34 -39.42 -7.76
C VAL A 46 5.48 -38.35 -8.43
N ASN A 47 4.98 -38.61 -9.65
CA ASN A 47 4.10 -37.67 -10.35
C ASN A 47 2.78 -37.47 -9.59
N ASP A 48 2.17 -38.54 -9.09
CA ASP A 48 0.95 -38.48 -8.27
C ASP A 48 1.20 -37.69 -6.97
N ALA A 49 2.31 -37.96 -6.26
CA ALA A 49 2.67 -37.24 -5.04
C ALA A 49 2.94 -35.74 -5.29
N LEU A 50 3.53 -35.40 -6.44
CA LEU A 50 3.73 -34.01 -6.85
C LEU A 50 2.42 -33.34 -7.25
N GLY A 51 1.48 -34.05 -7.88
CA GLY A 51 0.14 -33.55 -8.17
C GLY A 51 -0.66 -33.25 -6.90
N ASP A 52 -0.65 -34.16 -5.93
CA ASP A 52 -1.30 -33.97 -4.64
C ASP A 52 -0.68 -32.80 -3.87
N PHE A 53 0.65 -32.70 -3.88
CA PHE A 53 1.35 -31.56 -3.28
C PHE A 53 1.00 -30.25 -4.00
N GLU A 54 1.03 -30.23 -5.33
CA GLU A 54 0.70 -29.05 -6.15
C GLU A 54 -0.71 -28.55 -5.86
N SER A 55 -1.70 -29.44 -5.81
CA SER A 55 -3.09 -29.08 -5.51
C SER A 55 -3.22 -28.49 -4.10
N ASN A 56 -2.67 -29.14 -3.08
CA ASN A 56 -2.74 -28.64 -1.70
C ASN A 56 -1.96 -27.32 -1.52
N TRP A 57 -0.84 -27.18 -2.23
CA TRP A 57 -0.09 -25.94 -2.28
C TRP A 57 -0.87 -24.84 -2.99
N GLU A 58 -1.60 -25.18 -4.05
CA GLU A 58 -2.42 -24.26 -4.81
C GLU A 58 -3.55 -23.69 -3.95
N ASP A 59 -4.29 -24.56 -3.27
CA ASP A 59 -5.40 -24.16 -2.40
C ASP A 59 -4.90 -23.31 -1.23
N GLY A 60 -3.87 -23.79 -0.51
CA GLY A 60 -3.33 -23.09 0.65
C GLY A 60 -2.70 -21.73 0.30
N ARG A 61 -2.03 -21.62 -0.86
CA ARG A 61 -1.45 -20.33 -1.28
C ARG A 61 -2.53 -19.35 -1.74
N GLU A 62 -3.63 -19.82 -2.35
CA GLU A 62 -4.68 -18.94 -2.86
C GLU A 62 -5.25 -18.08 -1.72
N ASP A 63 -5.64 -18.72 -0.63
CA ASP A 63 -6.14 -18.06 0.59
C ASP A 63 -5.13 -17.03 1.12
N ILE A 64 -3.85 -17.41 1.22
CA ILE A 64 -2.79 -16.52 1.69
C ILE A 64 -2.64 -15.33 0.74
N THR A 65 -2.64 -15.54 -0.58
CA THR A 65 -2.46 -14.46 -1.55
C THR A 65 -3.63 -13.47 -1.56
N GLN A 66 -4.87 -13.93 -1.38
CA GLN A 66 -6.03 -13.05 -1.23
C GLN A 66 -5.91 -12.18 0.03
N GLN A 67 -5.45 -12.74 1.15
CA GLN A 67 -5.21 -11.98 2.38
C GLN A 67 -4.08 -10.97 2.23
N LEU A 68 -2.99 -11.34 1.55
CA LEU A 68 -1.87 -10.44 1.27
C LEU A 68 -2.29 -9.27 0.37
N ASP A 69 -3.15 -9.50 -0.63
CA ASP A 69 -3.71 -8.43 -1.46
C ASP A 69 -4.56 -7.48 -0.62
N ALA A 70 -5.48 -8.01 0.19
CA ALA A 70 -6.34 -7.18 1.05
C ALA A 70 -5.52 -6.30 2.02
N LEU A 71 -4.45 -6.85 2.60
CA LEU A 71 -3.52 -6.09 3.46
C LEU A 71 -2.75 -5.02 2.68
N GLY A 72 -2.33 -5.33 1.45
CA GLY A 72 -1.72 -4.35 0.54
C GLY A 72 -2.67 -3.20 0.21
N ASP A 73 -3.90 -3.51 -0.19
CA ASP A 73 -4.93 -2.54 -0.55
C ASP A 73 -5.32 -1.64 0.61
N MET A 74 -5.45 -2.21 1.83
CA MET A 74 -5.67 -1.43 3.04
C MET A 74 -4.50 -0.48 3.32
N SER A 75 -3.26 -0.94 3.15
CA SER A 75 -2.08 -0.11 3.37
C SER A 75 -2.03 1.06 2.37
N ASP A 76 -2.28 0.78 1.09
CA ASP A 76 -2.33 1.79 0.04
C ASP A 76 -3.50 2.78 0.27
N ALA A 77 -4.63 2.30 0.79
CA ALA A 77 -5.76 3.16 1.16
C ALA A 77 -5.41 4.12 2.29
N VAL A 78 -4.75 3.65 3.35
CA VAL A 78 -4.30 4.51 4.47
C VAL A 78 -3.35 5.60 3.95
N VAL A 79 -2.37 5.23 3.13
CA VAL A 79 -1.42 6.20 2.53
C VAL A 79 -2.15 7.24 1.69
N ARG A 80 -3.12 6.81 0.87
CA ARG A 80 -3.90 7.70 0.01
C ARG A 80 -4.75 8.69 0.82
N GLU A 81 -5.48 8.20 1.81
CA GLU A 81 -6.36 9.08 2.61
C GLU A 81 -5.57 10.06 3.47
N PHE A 82 -4.40 9.65 4.00
CA PHE A 82 -3.54 10.58 4.74
C PHE A 82 -2.97 11.68 3.84
N LYS A 83 -2.48 11.34 2.65
CA LYS A 83 -2.01 12.36 1.68
C LYS A 83 -3.10 13.35 1.29
N LYS A 84 -4.34 12.89 1.09
CA LYS A 84 -5.48 13.79 0.85
C LYS A 84 -5.72 14.74 2.02
N LEU A 85 -5.69 14.22 3.26
CA LEU A 85 -5.84 15.02 4.47
C LEU A 85 -4.76 16.11 4.57
N GLU A 86 -3.50 15.75 4.31
CA GLU A 86 -2.36 16.69 4.29
C GLU A 86 -2.54 17.76 3.21
N ASP A 87 -2.95 17.39 2.00
CA ASP A 87 -3.21 18.31 0.90
C ASP A 87 -4.33 19.30 1.23
N GLU A 88 -5.42 18.82 1.82
CA GLU A 88 -6.53 19.67 2.25
C GLU A 88 -6.12 20.65 3.35
N LEU A 89 -5.35 20.18 4.33
CA LEU A 89 -4.85 21.01 5.42
C LEU A 89 -3.90 22.10 4.89
N THR A 90 -2.97 21.72 4.02
CA THR A 90 -2.04 22.64 3.35
C THR A 90 -2.78 23.70 2.52
N LYS A 91 -3.81 23.31 1.78
CA LYS A 91 -4.67 24.25 1.04
C LYS A 91 -5.40 25.22 1.97
N LYS A 92 -5.93 24.75 3.11
CA LYS A 92 -6.60 25.59 4.10
C LYS A 92 -5.64 26.60 4.74
N LEU A 93 -4.44 26.16 5.15
CA LEU A 93 -3.38 27.03 5.67
C LEU A 93 -2.96 28.10 4.65
N ASN A 94 -2.65 27.69 3.42
CA ASN A 94 -2.28 28.63 2.36
C ASN A 94 -3.39 29.65 2.03
N LYS A 95 -4.66 29.23 2.11
CA LYS A 95 -5.79 30.16 1.98
C LYS A 95 -5.84 31.14 3.16
N ALA A 96 -5.70 30.67 4.39
CA ALA A 96 -5.74 31.52 5.58
C ALA A 96 -4.65 32.61 5.54
N VAL A 97 -3.39 32.22 5.29
CA VAL A 97 -2.25 33.16 5.16
C VAL A 97 -2.49 34.19 4.06
N LYS A 98 -2.96 33.77 2.87
CA LYS A 98 -3.30 34.70 1.77
C LYS A 98 -4.45 35.66 2.11
N THR A 99 -5.32 35.31 3.06
CA THR A 99 -6.44 36.16 3.47
C THR A 99 -5.98 37.22 4.47
N GLU A 100 -4.99 36.91 5.31
CA GLU A 100 -4.37 37.87 6.23
C GLU A 100 -3.54 38.94 5.49
N ASP A 101 -2.75 38.56 4.49
CA ASP A 101 -2.00 39.51 3.65
C ASP A 101 -2.91 40.52 2.92
N LYS A 102 -4.13 40.10 2.56
CA LYS A 102 -5.10 41.00 1.91
C LYS A 102 -5.83 41.94 2.88
N ARG A 103 -5.86 41.63 4.19
CA ARG A 103 -6.45 42.51 5.22
C ARG A 103 -5.47 43.57 5.72
N GLY A 104 -4.15 43.34 5.63
CA GLY A 104 -3.13 44.34 6.00
C GLY A 104 -2.90 45.46 4.98
N GLY A 105 -3.37 45.32 3.74
CA GLY A 105 -3.04 46.24 2.63
C GLY A 105 -4.00 47.41 2.39
N LYS A 106 -5.02 47.63 3.22
CA LYS A 106 -6.05 48.67 2.97
C LYS A 106 -6.27 49.58 4.18
N GLY A 107 -5.21 50.27 4.61
CA GLY A 107 -5.28 51.32 5.63
C GLY A 107 -4.14 52.31 5.45
N GLY A 108 -4.31 53.32 4.59
CA GLY A 108 -3.27 54.34 4.39
C GLY A 108 -3.45 55.20 3.15
N LYS A 109 -4.59 55.87 2.99
CA LYS A 109 -4.66 57.11 2.21
C LYS A 109 -5.84 57.96 2.67
N GLY A 110 -5.64 58.65 3.78
CA GLY A 110 -6.49 59.73 4.25
C GLY A 110 -5.59 60.86 4.76
N GLY A 111 -5.78 62.06 4.22
CA GLY A 111 -5.16 63.32 4.66
C GLY A 111 -3.73 63.56 4.14
N ASP A 112 -3.52 64.56 3.29
CA ASP A 112 -3.31 65.95 3.74
C ASP A 112 -3.23 66.91 2.54
N ALA A 113 -3.72 68.14 2.78
CA ALA A 113 -3.50 69.44 2.12
C ALA A 113 -3.51 69.56 0.59
#